data_AF-F2UVD9-F1
#
_entry.id   AF-F2UVD9-F1
#
_cell.length_a   1.000
_cell.length_b   1.000
_cell.length_c   1.000
_cell.angle_alpha   90.00
_cell.angle_beta   90.00
_cell.angle_gamma   90.00
#
_symmetry.space_group_name_H-M   'P 1'
#
loop_
_entity.id
_entity.type
_entity.pdbx_description
1 polymer ?
#
loop_
_entity_poly.entity_id
_entity_poly.type
_entity_poly.pdbx_seq_one_letter_code
_entity_poly.pdbx_strand_id
1 'polypeptide(L)'
;MVSFVRAPRVLEKPAEVQLTPSQRATVHMAASLLLDYPAEGTLETRLNAVEAELATLPAEVAVLLEEFIAQARRRGERAMAEHYVEVFDRRRRCCLYLTYYTVGDTRHRGAALLAFKQALAAAGYEMAADELPDYLPVVLELSARSGDEVAGTLLSSHREGIEVLRSALADAASPYAGLVEAVSMTLPQIDEATAERVRALVAAGPPTETVGVTNTLPFPTIPVRNPSLSGVTAVPGSAPVADPSPSQAARRA
;
A
#
# COMPACT_ATOMS: atom_id res chain seq x y z
N MET A 1 7.42 -31.28 -8.93
CA MET A 1 8.51 -30.46 -8.37
C MET A 1 7.93 -29.08 -8.12
N VAL A 2 7.64 -28.73 -6.86
CA VAL A 2 7.03 -27.44 -6.52
C VAL A 2 8.15 -26.41 -6.57
N SER A 3 8.07 -25.44 -7.48
CA SER A 3 9.05 -24.36 -7.57
C SER A 3 9.06 -23.57 -6.26
N PHE A 4 10.23 -23.40 -5.64
CA PHE A 4 10.42 -22.57 -4.44
C PHE A 4 10.31 -21.06 -4.74
N VAL A 5 10.30 -20.69 -6.02
CA VAL A 5 10.13 -19.32 -6.50
C VAL A 5 8.76 -19.24 -7.19
N ARG A 6 7.82 -18.52 -6.57
CA ARG A 6 6.53 -18.18 -7.17
C ARG A 6 6.58 -16.73 -7.61
N ALA A 7 6.52 -16.50 -8.93
CA ALA A 7 6.36 -15.14 -9.44
C ALA A 7 5.01 -14.58 -8.95
N PRO A 8 4.94 -13.28 -8.60
CA PRO A 8 3.67 -12.66 -8.22
C PRO A 8 2.67 -12.80 -9.38
N ARG A 9 1.45 -13.23 -9.07
CA ARG A 9 0.45 -13.56 -10.10
C ARG A 9 -0.20 -12.30 -10.63
N VAL A 10 0.22 -11.90 -11.82
CA VAL A 10 -0.51 -10.92 -12.61
C VAL A 10 -1.82 -11.58 -13.04
N LEU A 11 -2.94 -11.07 -12.55
CA LEU A 11 -4.26 -11.59 -12.92
C LEU A 11 -4.63 -11.08 -14.31
N GLU A 12 -5.32 -11.93 -15.07
CA GLU A 12 -5.94 -11.51 -16.32
C GLU A 12 -6.99 -10.42 -16.04
N LYS A 13 -7.30 -9.65 -17.09
CA LYS A 13 -8.29 -8.57 -17.04
C LYS A 13 -9.66 -9.16 -16.71
N PRO A 14 -10.44 -8.56 -15.78
CA PRO A 14 -11.79 -9.01 -15.50
C PRO A 14 -12.68 -9.01 -16.75
N ALA A 15 -13.67 -9.90 -16.80
CA ALA A 15 -14.64 -9.94 -17.88
C ALA A 15 -15.38 -8.59 -18.04
N GLU A 16 -15.69 -8.22 -19.28
CA GLU A 16 -16.42 -6.98 -19.55
C GLU A 16 -17.89 -7.16 -19.15
N VAL A 17 -18.31 -6.46 -18.10
CA VAL A 17 -19.69 -6.49 -17.63
C VAL A 17 -20.28 -5.08 -17.67
N GLN A 18 -21.35 -4.94 -18.43
CA GLN A 18 -22.09 -3.69 -18.53
C GLN A 18 -22.99 -3.56 -17.30
N LEU A 19 -22.68 -2.60 -16.43
CA LEU A 19 -23.41 -2.31 -15.19
C LEU A 19 -24.14 -0.97 -15.30
N THR A 20 -25.42 -0.95 -14.93
CA THR A 20 -26.16 0.30 -14.74
C THR A 20 -25.59 1.10 -13.55
N PRO A 21 -25.86 2.41 -13.44
CA PRO A 21 -25.44 3.19 -12.27
C PRO A 21 -25.94 2.61 -10.94
N SER A 22 -27.16 2.07 -10.91
CA SER A 22 -27.71 1.44 -9.70
C SER A 22 -26.99 0.15 -9.35
N GLN A 23 -26.71 -0.72 -10.33
CA GLN A 23 -25.96 -1.96 -10.09
C GLN A 23 -24.53 -1.66 -9.63
N ARG A 24 -23.90 -0.63 -10.21
CA ARG A 24 -22.58 -0.15 -9.77
C ARG A 24 -22.59 0.28 -8.30
N ALA A 25 -23.60 1.07 -7.91
CA ALA A 25 -23.77 1.49 -6.53
C ALA A 25 -23.98 0.28 -5.59
N THR A 26 -24.80 -0.69 -5.99
CA THR A 26 -25.00 -1.94 -5.23
C THR A 26 -23.68 -2.71 -5.03
N VAL A 27 -22.87 -2.86 -6.08
CA VAL A 27 -21.56 -3.54 -5.98
C VAL A 27 -20.62 -2.79 -5.04
N HIS A 28 -20.54 -1.47 -5.15
CA HIS A 28 -19.70 -0.66 -4.27
C HIS A 28 -20.16 -0.73 -2.81
N MET A 29 -21.46 -0.66 -2.55
CA MET A 29 -21.99 -0.79 -1.18
C MET A 29 -21.73 -2.18 -0.61
N ALA A 30 -21.98 -3.24 -1.40
CA ALA A 30 -21.70 -4.61 -0.99
C ALA A 30 -20.22 -4.81 -0.65
N ALA A 31 -19.32 -4.35 -1.52
CA ALA A 31 -17.88 -4.43 -1.28
C ALA A 31 -17.46 -3.59 -0.07
N SER A 32 -18.04 -2.40 0.14
CA SER A 32 -17.79 -1.58 1.33
C SER A 32 -18.13 -2.34 2.62
N LEU A 33 -19.32 -2.92 2.72
CA LEU A 33 -19.76 -3.66 3.90
C LEU A 33 -18.91 -4.90 4.18
N LEU A 34 -18.50 -5.62 3.14
CA LEU A 34 -17.83 -6.92 3.24
C LEU A 34 -16.30 -6.83 3.31
N LEU A 35 -15.71 -5.71 2.87
CA LEU A 35 -14.28 -5.39 3.03
C LEU A 35 -13.99 -4.62 4.32
N ASP A 36 -15.01 -4.22 5.09
CA ASP A 36 -14.82 -3.63 6.39
C ASP A 36 -14.63 -4.70 7.49
N TYR A 37 -13.97 -4.33 8.60
CA TYR A 37 -13.74 -5.25 9.71
C TYR A 37 -15.08 -5.80 10.24
N PRO A 38 -15.26 -7.13 10.33
CA PRO A 38 -16.50 -7.73 10.80
C PRO A 38 -16.58 -7.59 12.32
N ALA A 39 -17.10 -6.46 12.79
CA ALA A 39 -17.36 -6.22 14.20
C ALA A 39 -18.32 -7.27 14.76
N GLU A 40 -18.19 -7.57 16.06
CA GLU A 40 -18.96 -8.62 16.73
C GLU A 40 -20.48 -8.43 16.55
N GLY A 41 -21.17 -9.49 16.17
CA GLY A 41 -22.61 -9.52 15.93
C GLY A 41 -23.06 -8.85 14.63
N THR A 42 -22.15 -8.41 13.75
CA THR A 42 -22.50 -7.69 12.52
C THR A 42 -22.44 -8.55 11.27
N LEU A 43 -21.70 -9.67 11.29
CA LEU A 43 -21.41 -10.42 10.07
C LEU A 43 -22.69 -10.87 9.35
N GLU A 44 -23.60 -11.60 10.02
CA GLU A 44 -24.79 -12.11 9.31
C GLU A 44 -25.71 -11.01 8.79
N THR A 45 -25.84 -9.90 9.52
CA THR A 45 -26.63 -8.76 9.04
C THR A 45 -26.06 -8.21 7.73
N ARG A 46 -24.72 -8.08 7.64
CA ARG A 46 -24.04 -7.62 6.42
C ARG A 46 -24.20 -8.64 5.28
N LEU A 47 -24.02 -9.94 5.57
CA LEU A 47 -24.18 -10.99 4.56
C LEU A 47 -25.61 -11.04 3.99
N ASN A 48 -26.62 -10.97 4.86
CA ASN A 48 -28.03 -10.97 4.44
C ASN A 48 -28.38 -9.73 3.60
N ALA A 49 -27.84 -8.55 3.97
CA ALA A 49 -28.06 -7.32 3.20
C ALA A 49 -27.51 -7.43 1.78
N VAL A 50 -26.32 -8.03 1.59
CA VAL A 50 -25.74 -8.22 0.26
C VAL A 50 -26.46 -9.33 -0.51
N GLU A 51 -26.80 -10.44 0.16
CA GLU A 51 -27.50 -11.57 -0.46
C GLU A 51 -28.85 -11.18 -1.07
N ALA A 52 -29.59 -10.29 -0.40
CA ALA A 52 -30.88 -9.78 -0.87
C ALA A 52 -30.79 -9.05 -2.23
N GLU A 53 -29.63 -8.48 -2.54
CA GLU A 53 -29.43 -7.66 -3.75
C GLU A 53 -28.81 -8.45 -4.92
N LEU A 54 -28.34 -9.69 -4.70
CA LEU A 54 -27.63 -10.48 -5.72
C LEU A 54 -28.43 -10.67 -7.01
N ALA A 55 -29.75 -10.87 -6.90
CA ALA A 55 -30.64 -11.07 -8.05
C ALA A 55 -30.75 -9.82 -8.97
N THR A 56 -30.32 -8.65 -8.49
CA THR A 56 -30.33 -7.40 -9.27
C THR A 56 -29.06 -7.22 -10.10
N LEU A 57 -28.01 -8.02 -9.82
CA LEU A 57 -26.69 -7.90 -10.41
C LEU A 57 -26.51 -8.84 -11.62
N PRO A 58 -25.61 -8.50 -12.55
CA PRO A 58 -25.15 -9.45 -13.57
C PRO A 58 -24.57 -10.71 -12.93
N ALA A 59 -24.77 -11.87 -13.57
CA ALA A 59 -24.40 -13.18 -13.02
C ALA A 59 -22.89 -13.29 -12.71
N GLU A 60 -22.06 -12.69 -13.55
CA GLU A 60 -20.60 -12.65 -13.43
C GLU A 60 -20.14 -11.91 -12.16
N VAL A 61 -20.92 -10.93 -11.69
CA VAL A 61 -20.63 -10.18 -10.47
C VAL A 61 -21.29 -10.85 -9.27
N ALA A 62 -22.54 -11.31 -9.42
CA ALA A 62 -23.29 -11.95 -8.36
C ALA A 62 -22.56 -13.19 -7.82
N VAL A 63 -21.97 -14.01 -8.69
CA VAL A 63 -21.25 -15.23 -8.29
C VAL A 63 -20.05 -14.93 -7.37
N LEU A 64 -19.32 -13.83 -7.60
CA LEU A 64 -18.18 -13.43 -6.77
C LEU A 64 -18.61 -13.07 -5.33
N LEU A 65 -19.72 -12.36 -5.21
CA LEU A 65 -20.29 -11.97 -3.92
C LEU A 65 -20.91 -13.19 -3.21
N GLU A 66 -21.63 -14.04 -3.94
CA GLU A 66 -22.22 -15.28 -3.44
C GLU A 66 -21.16 -16.24 -2.88
N GLU A 67 -20.06 -16.43 -3.60
CA GLU A 67 -18.94 -17.26 -3.14
C GLU A 67 -18.31 -16.72 -1.86
N PHE A 68 -18.16 -15.40 -1.73
CA PHE A 68 -17.69 -14.77 -0.50
C PHE A 68 -18.66 -15.03 0.66
N ILE A 69 -19.96 -14.78 0.46
CA ILE A 69 -21.01 -14.99 1.47
C ILE A 69 -20.98 -16.43 1.95
N ALA A 70 -20.95 -17.40 1.03
CA ALA A 70 -20.93 -18.81 1.35
C ALA A 70 -19.66 -19.18 2.14
N GLN A 71 -18.49 -18.61 1.80
CA GLN A 71 -17.25 -18.82 2.55
C GLN A 71 -17.29 -18.18 3.95
N ALA A 72 -17.81 -16.96 4.07
CA ALA A 72 -17.93 -16.25 5.33
C ALA A 72 -18.84 -17.02 6.30
N ARG A 73 -20.00 -17.51 5.83
CA ARG A 73 -20.91 -18.35 6.63
C ARG A 73 -20.26 -19.65 7.07
N ARG A 74 -19.53 -20.33 6.17
CA ARG A 74 -18.83 -21.58 6.51
C ARG A 74 -17.74 -21.39 7.57
N ARG A 75 -17.04 -20.25 7.54
CA ARG A 75 -15.97 -19.94 8.51
C ARG A 75 -16.53 -19.48 9.86
N GLY A 76 -17.62 -18.71 9.83
CA GLY A 76 -18.20 -18.05 10.99
C GLY A 76 -17.48 -16.76 11.37
N GLU A 77 -18.15 -15.94 12.18
CA GLU A 77 -17.76 -14.55 12.47
C GLU A 77 -16.37 -14.41 13.07
N ARG A 78 -16.08 -15.12 14.17
CA ARG A 78 -14.77 -15.06 14.82
C ARG A 78 -13.63 -15.41 13.87
N ALA A 79 -13.80 -16.46 13.07
CA ALA A 79 -12.78 -16.89 12.11
C ALA A 79 -12.63 -15.88 10.96
N MET A 80 -13.71 -15.20 10.55
CA MET A 80 -13.64 -14.12 9.58
C MET A 80 -12.91 -12.88 10.13
N ALA A 81 -13.14 -12.51 11.39
CA ALA A 81 -12.40 -11.42 12.04
C ALA A 81 -10.90 -11.74 12.15
N GLU A 82 -10.54 -12.97 12.54
CA GLU A 82 -9.14 -13.42 12.59
C GLU A 82 -8.48 -13.42 11.20
N HIS A 83 -9.22 -13.90 10.20
CA HIS A 83 -8.74 -13.91 8.82
C HIS A 83 -8.62 -12.50 8.23
N TYR A 84 -9.50 -11.58 8.60
CA TYR A 84 -9.39 -10.18 8.22
C TYR A 84 -8.04 -9.60 8.66
N VAL A 85 -7.70 -9.73 9.95
CA VAL A 85 -6.43 -9.25 10.51
C VAL A 85 -5.24 -9.95 9.84
N GLU A 86 -5.35 -11.25 9.58
CA GLU A 86 -4.32 -12.02 8.90
C GLU A 86 -4.06 -11.54 7.47
N VAL A 87 -5.10 -11.14 6.74
CA VAL A 87 -4.99 -10.66 5.37
C VAL A 87 -4.59 -9.18 5.33
N PHE A 88 -5.33 -8.31 5.99
CA PHE A 88 -5.24 -6.86 5.79
C PHE A 88 -4.20 -6.18 6.68
N ASP A 89 -4.01 -6.64 7.92
CA ASP A 89 -3.08 -5.99 8.86
C ASP A 89 -1.67 -6.59 8.77
N ARG A 90 -1.57 -7.91 8.54
CA ARG A 90 -0.27 -8.60 8.52
C ARG A 90 0.40 -8.62 7.15
N ARG A 91 -0.35 -8.48 6.05
CA ARG A 91 0.20 -8.52 4.70
C ARG A 91 0.14 -7.13 4.08
N ARG A 92 1.29 -6.45 4.06
CA ARG A 92 1.43 -5.11 3.48
C ARG A 92 0.83 -4.97 2.08
N ARG A 93 1.00 -6.00 1.23
CA ARG A 93 0.50 -5.99 -0.16
C ARG A 93 -1.03 -6.11 -0.28
N CYS A 94 -1.73 -6.43 0.81
CA CYS A 94 -3.19 -6.53 0.84
C CYS A 94 -3.84 -5.32 1.52
N CYS A 95 -3.09 -4.29 1.90
CA CYS A 95 -3.60 -3.09 2.58
C CYS A 95 -4.80 -2.44 1.87
N LEU A 96 -5.80 -1.96 2.62
CA LEU A 96 -7.01 -1.33 2.07
C LEU A 96 -6.91 0.19 1.87
N TYR A 97 -5.73 0.79 2.08
CA TYR A 97 -5.52 2.23 1.90
C TYR A 97 -5.01 2.55 0.49
N LEU A 98 -5.77 3.31 -0.29
CA LEU A 98 -5.49 3.55 -1.70
C LEU A 98 -4.18 4.33 -1.94
N THR A 99 -3.87 5.32 -1.11
CA THR A 99 -2.63 6.11 -1.25
C THR A 99 -1.38 5.30 -0.95
N TYR A 100 -1.51 4.19 -0.20
CA TYR A 100 -0.38 3.31 0.07
C TYR A 100 0.22 2.73 -1.21
N TYR A 101 -0.60 2.37 -2.19
CA TYR A 101 -0.10 1.80 -3.45
C TYR A 101 0.60 2.81 -4.35
N THR A 102 0.25 4.10 -4.25
CA THR A 102 0.80 5.15 -5.12
C THR A 102 2.08 5.76 -4.55
N VAL A 103 2.11 6.05 -3.26
CA VAL A 103 3.24 6.75 -2.62
C VAL A 103 3.89 5.97 -1.49
N GLY A 104 3.35 4.79 -1.15
CA GLY A 104 3.92 3.97 -0.09
C GLY A 104 3.73 4.54 1.30
N ASP A 105 4.47 3.98 2.26
CA ASP A 105 4.64 4.57 3.59
C ASP A 105 5.85 5.50 3.59
N THR A 106 5.77 6.55 2.78
CA THR A 106 6.81 7.59 2.67
C THR A 106 6.33 8.89 3.30
N ARG A 107 7.25 9.82 3.53
CA ARG A 107 6.91 11.22 3.87
C ARG A 107 5.89 11.88 2.93
N HIS A 108 5.73 11.37 1.70
CA HIS A 108 4.78 11.89 0.72
C HIS A 108 3.34 11.41 0.95
N ARG A 109 3.12 10.36 1.77
CA ARG A 109 1.77 9.85 2.08
C ARG A 109 0.91 10.87 2.81
N GLY A 110 1.48 11.67 3.70
CA GLY A 110 0.74 12.75 4.37
C GLY A 110 0.16 13.78 3.40
N ALA A 111 0.90 14.14 2.35
CA ALA A 111 0.42 15.06 1.31
C ALA A 111 -0.66 14.41 0.44
N ALA A 112 -0.52 13.12 0.12
CA ALA A 112 -1.54 12.37 -0.63
C ALA A 112 -2.86 12.27 0.16
N LEU A 113 -2.80 11.98 1.46
CA LEU A 113 -3.98 11.95 2.33
C LEU A 113 -4.67 13.32 2.43
N LEU A 114 -3.89 14.41 2.52
CA LEU A 114 -4.45 15.76 2.53
C LEU A 114 -5.15 16.09 1.21
N ALA A 115 -4.53 15.76 0.07
CA ALA A 115 -5.13 15.94 -1.25
C ALA A 115 -6.43 15.12 -1.40
N PHE A 116 -6.44 13.88 -0.90
CA PHE A 116 -7.62 13.03 -0.89
C PHE A 116 -8.76 13.66 -0.06
N LYS A 117 -8.44 14.13 1.16
CA LYS A 117 -9.41 14.83 2.02
C LYS A 117 -9.96 16.10 1.37
N GLN A 118 -9.12 16.87 0.68
CA GLN A 118 -9.54 18.08 -0.03
C GLN A 118 -10.47 17.76 -1.20
N ALA A 119 -10.22 16.68 -1.94
CA ALA A 119 -11.09 16.23 -3.02
C ALA A 119 -12.49 15.83 -2.49
N LEU A 120 -12.54 15.12 -1.37
CA LEU A 120 -13.80 14.76 -0.70
C LEU A 120 -14.56 16.00 -0.19
N ALA A 121 -13.86 16.91 0.48
CA ALA A 121 -14.46 18.14 1.00
C ALA A 121 -14.98 19.06 -0.11
N ALA A 122 -14.27 19.13 -1.24
CA ALA A 122 -14.72 19.90 -2.41
C ALA A 122 -16.03 19.35 -3.02
N ALA A 123 -16.32 18.06 -2.80
CA ALA A 123 -17.55 17.40 -3.19
C ALA A 123 -18.63 17.43 -2.09
N GLY A 124 -18.39 18.15 -0.99
CA GLY A 124 -19.35 18.32 0.10
C GLY A 124 -19.37 17.18 1.11
N TYR A 125 -18.39 16.28 1.09
CA TYR A 125 -18.31 15.18 2.05
C TYR A 125 -17.42 15.53 3.24
N GLU A 126 -17.91 15.21 4.43
CA GLU A 126 -17.16 15.27 5.67
C GLU A 126 -16.89 13.84 6.16
N MET A 127 -15.63 13.54 6.43
CA MET A 127 -15.21 12.25 6.96
C MET A 127 -15.46 12.19 8.48
N ALA A 128 -15.91 11.04 8.97
CA ALA A 128 -15.86 10.75 10.40
C ALA A 128 -14.39 10.77 10.89
N ALA A 129 -14.17 11.19 12.13
CA ALA A 129 -12.84 11.53 12.63
C ALA A 129 -11.92 10.32 12.86
N ASP A 130 -12.45 9.10 12.82
CA ASP A 130 -11.80 7.85 13.16
C ASP A 130 -11.18 7.09 11.97
N GLU A 131 -11.58 7.40 10.73
CA GLU A 131 -11.07 6.71 9.54
C GLU A 131 -10.29 7.61 8.57
N LEU A 132 -9.29 7.04 7.91
CA LEU A 132 -8.54 7.75 6.88
C LEU A 132 -9.37 7.92 5.61
N PRO A 133 -9.22 9.05 4.89
CA PRO A 133 -10.04 9.36 3.70
C PRO A 133 -9.82 8.40 2.53
N ASP A 134 -8.69 7.68 2.50
CA ASP A 134 -8.31 6.77 1.42
C ASP A 134 -8.58 5.29 1.74
N TYR A 135 -9.27 5.01 2.84
CA TYR A 135 -9.72 3.67 3.19
C TYR A 135 -10.76 3.17 2.18
N LEU A 136 -10.45 2.08 1.46
CA LEU A 136 -11.23 1.61 0.32
C LEU A 136 -12.73 1.40 0.65
N PRO A 137 -13.13 0.76 1.78
CA PRO A 137 -14.54 0.65 2.16
C PRO A 137 -15.27 2.00 2.26
N VAL A 138 -14.63 3.03 2.79
CA VAL A 138 -15.22 4.38 2.88
C VAL A 138 -15.39 5.01 1.50
N VAL A 139 -14.38 4.88 0.63
CA VAL A 139 -14.45 5.40 -0.74
C VAL A 139 -15.54 4.68 -1.56
N LEU A 140 -15.72 3.38 -1.33
CA LEU A 140 -16.78 2.58 -1.95
C LEU A 140 -18.17 2.96 -1.44
N GLU A 141 -18.34 3.11 -0.12
CA GLU A 141 -19.60 3.59 0.47
C GLU A 141 -19.99 4.93 -0.14
N LEU A 142 -19.02 5.86 -0.16
CA LEU A 142 -19.21 7.17 -0.73
C LEU A 142 -19.67 7.07 -2.19
N SER A 143 -18.98 6.27 -3.01
CA SER A 143 -19.35 6.07 -4.40
C SER A 143 -20.73 5.46 -4.61
N ALA A 144 -21.22 4.66 -3.67
CA ALA A 144 -22.55 4.08 -3.74
C ALA A 144 -23.66 5.08 -3.34
N ARG A 145 -23.38 5.98 -2.39
CA ARG A 145 -24.37 6.92 -1.83
C ARG A 145 -24.49 8.22 -2.61
N SER A 146 -23.38 8.70 -3.15
CA SER A 146 -23.27 10.06 -3.67
C SER A 146 -24.02 10.28 -4.98
N GLY A 147 -24.05 9.25 -5.85
CA GLY A 147 -24.38 9.45 -7.26
C GLY A 147 -23.45 10.43 -7.98
N ASP A 148 -22.35 10.83 -7.32
CA ASP A 148 -21.44 11.90 -7.73
C ASP A 148 -20.21 11.32 -8.43
N GLU A 149 -19.75 12.00 -9.48
CA GLU A 149 -18.62 11.59 -10.31
C GLU A 149 -17.29 11.62 -9.53
N VAL A 150 -17.21 12.37 -8.42
CA VAL A 150 -15.97 12.54 -7.66
C VAL A 150 -15.47 11.22 -7.08
N ALA A 151 -16.33 10.44 -6.43
CA ALA A 151 -15.95 9.17 -5.83
C ALA A 151 -15.58 8.12 -6.89
N GLY A 152 -16.31 8.09 -8.02
CA GLY A 152 -15.96 7.28 -9.18
C GLY A 152 -14.62 7.68 -9.80
N THR A 153 -14.33 8.98 -9.86
CA THR A 153 -13.05 9.52 -10.34
C THR A 153 -11.91 9.16 -9.40
N LEU A 154 -12.11 9.24 -8.08
CA LEU A 154 -11.13 8.83 -7.08
C LEU A 154 -10.79 7.33 -7.20
N LEU A 155 -11.80 6.45 -7.30
CA LEU A 155 -11.58 5.02 -7.52
C LEU A 155 -10.86 4.75 -8.85
N SER A 156 -11.26 5.43 -9.92
CA SER A 156 -10.63 5.29 -11.24
C SER A 156 -9.17 5.76 -11.23
N SER A 157 -8.87 6.85 -10.50
CA SER A 157 -7.50 7.37 -10.35
C SER A 157 -6.59 6.44 -9.55
N HIS A 158 -7.17 5.55 -8.72
CA HIS A 158 -6.45 4.55 -7.94
C HIS A 158 -6.61 3.13 -8.49
N ARG A 159 -7.05 2.98 -9.75
CA ARG A 159 -7.28 1.68 -10.41
C ARG A 159 -6.06 0.76 -10.32
N GLU A 160 -4.85 1.30 -10.50
CA GLU A 160 -3.61 0.52 -10.41
C GLU A 160 -3.43 -0.13 -9.03
N GLY A 161 -3.70 0.62 -7.95
CA GLY A 161 -3.63 0.10 -6.59
C GLY A 161 -4.68 -0.97 -6.30
N ILE A 162 -5.90 -0.79 -6.84
CA ILE A 162 -6.98 -1.77 -6.71
C ILE A 162 -6.61 -3.09 -7.41
N GLU A 163 -5.96 -3.04 -8.59
CA GLU A 163 -5.48 -4.26 -9.25
C GLU A 163 -4.32 -4.94 -8.51
N VAL A 164 -3.41 -4.16 -7.92
CA VAL A 164 -2.33 -4.71 -7.09
C VAL A 164 -2.91 -5.42 -5.88
N LEU A 165 -3.90 -4.81 -5.21
CA LEU A 165 -4.64 -5.41 -4.12
C LEU A 165 -5.33 -6.72 -4.57
N ARG A 166 -6.03 -6.69 -5.71
CA ARG A 166 -6.70 -7.88 -6.28
C ARG A 166 -5.71 -9.03 -6.53
N SER A 167 -4.58 -8.72 -7.17
CA SER A 167 -3.48 -9.66 -7.42
C SER A 167 -2.92 -10.24 -6.13
N ALA A 168 -2.65 -9.40 -5.12
CA ALA A 168 -2.13 -9.83 -3.83
C ALA A 168 -3.12 -10.74 -3.07
N LEU A 169 -4.41 -10.42 -3.10
CA LEU A 169 -5.47 -11.24 -2.49
C LEU A 169 -5.64 -12.59 -3.19
N ALA A 170 -5.52 -12.64 -4.52
CA ALA A 170 -5.57 -13.89 -5.27
C ALA A 170 -4.32 -14.77 -5.02
N ASP A 171 -3.14 -14.15 -4.91
CA ASP A 171 -1.90 -14.84 -4.51
C ASP A 171 -2.00 -15.43 -3.10
N ALA A 172 -2.69 -14.70 -2.21
CA ALA A 172 -3.02 -15.13 -0.86
C ALA A 172 -4.09 -16.23 -0.79
N ALA A 173 -4.75 -16.57 -1.92
CA ALA A 173 -5.95 -17.41 -1.96
C ALA A 173 -7.05 -16.93 -0.99
N SER A 174 -7.20 -15.61 -0.89
CA SER A 174 -8.14 -14.96 0.02
C SER A 174 -9.53 -14.83 -0.61
N PRO A 175 -10.63 -15.12 0.12
CA PRO A 175 -12.00 -14.88 -0.36
C PRO A 175 -12.25 -13.42 -0.74
N TYR A 176 -11.55 -12.47 -0.11
CA TYR A 176 -11.67 -11.05 -0.41
C TYR A 176 -11.26 -10.69 -1.85
N ALA A 177 -10.52 -11.57 -2.55
CA ALA A 177 -10.14 -11.36 -3.96
C ALA A 177 -11.38 -11.18 -4.86
N GLY A 178 -12.44 -11.96 -4.63
CA GLY A 178 -13.68 -11.86 -5.40
C GLY A 178 -14.41 -10.54 -5.20
N LEU A 179 -14.37 -9.98 -3.99
CA LEU A 179 -14.96 -8.66 -3.72
C LEU A 179 -14.23 -7.55 -4.48
N VAL A 180 -12.89 -7.58 -4.46
CA VAL A 180 -12.07 -6.58 -5.17
C VAL A 180 -12.16 -6.78 -6.69
N GLU A 181 -12.35 -8.01 -7.16
CA GLU A 181 -12.65 -8.30 -8.55
C GLU A 181 -14.00 -7.71 -8.99
N ALA A 182 -15.05 -7.87 -8.18
CA ALA A 182 -16.35 -7.24 -8.44
C ALA A 182 -16.24 -5.71 -8.55
N VAL A 183 -15.47 -5.06 -7.66
CA VAL A 183 -15.14 -3.63 -7.78
C VAL A 183 -14.34 -3.33 -9.05
N SER A 184 -13.37 -4.18 -9.42
CA SER A 184 -12.56 -3.95 -10.62
C SER A 184 -13.38 -4.01 -11.91
N MET A 185 -14.48 -4.78 -11.92
CA MET A 185 -15.43 -4.86 -13.04
C MET A 185 -16.28 -3.59 -13.19
N THR A 186 -16.39 -2.76 -12.14
CA THR A 186 -17.10 -1.47 -12.21
C THR A 186 -16.23 -0.30 -12.65
N LEU A 187 -14.92 -0.48 -12.85
CA LEU A 187 -14.00 0.62 -13.13
C LEU A 187 -13.61 0.68 -14.62
N PRO A 188 -13.24 1.87 -15.14
CA PRO A 188 -12.80 2.03 -16.53
C PRO A 188 -11.67 1.09 -16.90
N GLN A 189 -11.63 0.69 -18.18
CA GLN A 189 -10.64 -0.27 -18.65
C GLN A 189 -9.21 0.28 -18.49
N ILE A 190 -8.33 -0.64 -18.13
CA ILE A 190 -6.88 -0.44 -18.10
C ILE A 190 -6.36 -0.63 -19.52
N ASP A 191 -5.65 0.37 -20.05
CA ASP A 191 -4.90 0.25 -21.29
C ASP A 191 -3.59 -0.53 -21.09
N GLU A 192 -2.92 -0.94 -22.17
CA GLU A 192 -1.71 -1.77 -22.06
C GLU A 192 -0.59 -1.09 -21.24
N ALA A 193 -0.48 0.24 -21.33
CA ALA A 193 0.49 1.01 -20.56
C ALA A 193 0.21 0.94 -19.05
N THR A 194 -1.06 1.03 -18.66
CA THR A 194 -1.50 0.90 -17.27
C THR A 194 -1.33 -0.55 -16.78
N ALA A 195 -1.58 -1.55 -17.64
CA ALA A 195 -1.33 -2.95 -17.32
C ALA A 195 0.16 -3.21 -17.06
N GLU A 196 1.06 -2.60 -17.82
CA GLU A 196 2.50 -2.68 -17.57
C GLU A 196 2.91 -2.03 -16.24
N ARG A 197 2.34 -0.86 -15.89
CA ARG A 197 2.58 -0.23 -14.59
C ARG A 197 2.08 -1.08 -13.44
N VAL A 198 0.90 -1.70 -13.57
CA VAL A 198 0.38 -2.67 -12.59
C VAL A 198 1.33 -3.85 -12.46
N ARG A 199 1.81 -4.43 -13.58
CA ARG A 199 2.80 -5.53 -13.55
C ARG A 199 4.07 -5.13 -12.81
N ALA A 200 4.60 -3.94 -13.07
CA ALA A 200 5.77 -3.40 -12.40
C ALA A 200 5.52 -3.20 -10.89
N LEU A 201 4.38 -2.61 -10.52
CA LEU A 201 4.01 -2.35 -9.12
C LEU A 201 3.72 -3.64 -8.33
N VAL A 202 3.12 -4.64 -8.97
CA VAL A 202 2.93 -5.98 -8.41
C VAL A 202 4.27 -6.66 -8.15
N ALA A 203 5.25 -6.51 -9.06
CA ALA A 203 6.59 -7.09 -8.89
C ALA A 203 7.43 -6.36 -7.83
N ALA A 204 7.38 -5.02 -7.80
CA ALA A 204 8.16 -4.21 -6.88
C ALA A 204 7.52 -4.08 -5.48
N GLY A 205 6.20 -4.23 -5.39
CA GLY A 205 5.41 -3.80 -4.24
C GLY A 205 5.25 -2.27 -4.19
N PRO A 206 4.41 -1.76 -3.27
CA PRO A 206 4.26 -0.32 -3.06
C PRO A 206 5.58 0.35 -2.73
N PRO A 207 5.78 1.64 -3.08
CA PRO A 207 7.01 2.36 -2.75
C PRO A 207 7.34 2.24 -1.25
N THR A 208 8.60 2.05 -0.91
CA THR A 208 9.05 2.08 0.48
C THR A 208 10.01 3.23 0.68
N GLU A 209 9.89 3.94 1.80
CA GLU A 209 10.88 4.95 2.14
C GLU A 209 12.24 4.27 2.36
N THR A 210 13.26 4.76 1.66
CA THR A 210 14.65 4.32 1.84
C THR A 210 15.19 4.97 3.11
N VAL A 211 14.83 4.44 4.28
CA VAL A 211 15.37 4.94 5.55
C VAL A 211 16.87 4.61 5.60
N GLY A 212 17.74 5.62 5.44
CA GLY A 212 19.18 5.50 5.71
C GLY A 212 20.13 5.20 4.53
N VAL A 213 19.74 5.41 3.26
CA VAL A 213 20.71 5.35 2.12
C VAL A 213 21.15 6.76 1.68
N THR A 214 21.30 7.64 2.66
CA THR A 214 22.22 8.77 2.53
C THR A 214 23.32 8.49 3.54
N ASN A 215 24.51 8.10 3.07
CA ASN A 215 25.71 7.92 3.88
C ASN A 215 26.26 9.24 4.46
N THR A 216 25.41 10.26 4.57
CA THR A 216 25.71 11.58 5.09
C THR A 216 24.90 11.78 6.36
N LEU A 217 25.50 11.41 7.48
CA LEU A 217 25.07 11.86 8.79
C LEU A 217 25.04 13.41 8.80
N PRO A 218 24.04 14.05 9.42
CA PRO A 218 23.91 15.51 9.45
C PRO A 218 24.93 16.23 10.35
N PHE A 219 25.90 15.50 10.90
CA PHE A 219 26.92 16.04 11.79
C PHE A 219 28.32 15.74 11.25
N PRO A 220 29.25 16.72 11.24
CA PRO A 220 30.61 16.49 10.82
C PRO A 220 31.28 15.48 11.76
N THR A 221 31.65 14.31 11.22
CA THR A 221 32.42 13.31 11.98
C THR A 221 33.87 13.76 12.00
N ILE A 222 34.30 14.35 13.12
CA ILE A 222 35.72 14.59 13.38
C ILE A 222 36.37 13.21 13.60
N PRO A 223 37.39 12.81 12.83
CA PRO A 223 38.07 11.54 13.09
C PRO A 223 38.77 11.60 14.44
N VAL A 224 38.43 10.66 15.33
CA VAL A 224 39.13 10.45 16.60
C VAL A 224 40.54 9.93 16.28
N ARG A 225 41.55 10.78 16.41
CA ARG A 225 42.96 10.32 16.45
C ARG A 225 43.21 9.67 17.80
N ASN A 226 43.29 8.34 17.84
CA ASN A 226 43.85 7.62 18.98
C ASN A 226 45.37 7.83 19.02
N PRO A 227 45.98 8.44 20.06
CA PRO A 227 47.42 8.74 20.08
C PRO A 227 48.30 7.56 20.50
N SER A 228 47.79 6.35 20.60
CA SER A 228 48.54 5.21 21.12
C SER A 228 48.32 4.00 20.25
N LEU A 229 49.20 3.83 19.26
CA LEU A 229 49.71 2.57 18.71
C LEU A 229 50.58 2.93 17.49
N SER A 230 51.80 3.37 17.73
CA SER A 230 52.87 3.36 16.72
C SER A 230 54.07 2.69 17.36
N GLY A 231 54.01 1.36 17.38
CA GLY A 231 55.11 0.48 17.70
C GLY A 231 55.65 -0.17 16.43
N VAL A 232 56.91 0.15 16.14
CA VAL A 232 57.94 -0.71 15.52
C VAL A 232 57.93 -0.90 14.00
N THR A 233 58.87 -0.20 13.34
CA THR A 233 60.02 -0.70 12.55
C THR A 233 60.71 0.56 11.98
N ALA A 234 62.00 0.84 12.08
CA ALA A 234 63.20 0.03 11.96
C ALA A 234 64.42 0.68 12.67
N VAL A 235 65.45 -0.12 12.91
CA VAL A 235 66.81 0.21 13.41
C VAL A 235 67.79 -0.26 12.32
N PRO A 236 69.08 0.17 12.20
CA PRO A 236 69.87 1.20 12.89
C PRO A 236 70.57 2.22 11.97
N GLY A 237 71.08 3.31 12.56
CA GLY A 237 72.09 4.17 11.93
C GLY A 237 72.77 5.05 12.98
N SER A 238 73.99 4.69 13.33
CA SER A 238 74.89 5.27 14.33
C SER A 238 75.15 6.79 14.22
N ALA A 239 75.29 7.43 15.38
CA ALA A 239 75.66 8.84 15.61
C ALA A 239 77.01 9.26 14.95
N PRO A 240 77.31 10.57 14.85
CA PRO A 240 77.85 11.34 16.00
C PRO A 240 77.23 12.76 16.15
N VAL A 241 76.95 13.23 17.37
CA VAL A 241 77.77 14.16 18.18
C VAL A 241 78.27 15.40 17.44
N ALA A 242 77.65 16.57 17.69
CA ALA A 242 78.27 17.77 18.28
C ALA A 242 77.40 19.03 18.02
N ASP A 243 76.88 19.61 19.09
CA ASP A 243 76.64 21.07 19.19
C ASP A 243 77.98 21.68 19.70
N PRO A 244 78.32 22.96 19.43
CA PRO A 244 77.49 24.08 19.87
C PRO A 244 77.38 25.26 18.88
N SER A 245 76.23 25.94 18.95
CA SER A 245 76.01 27.40 18.98
C SER A 245 77.27 28.28 19.22
N PRO A 246 77.33 29.60 18.83
CA PRO A 246 76.21 30.53 18.95
C PRO A 246 76.16 31.74 17.95
N SER A 247 75.06 32.50 18.06
CA SER A 247 75.06 33.98 18.10
C SER A 247 75.59 34.75 16.88
N GLN A 248 74.71 35.46 16.14
CA GLN A 248 74.32 36.87 16.44
C GLN A 248 73.66 37.54 15.22
N ALA A 249 72.60 38.30 15.53
CA ALA A 249 72.34 39.65 15.05
C ALA A 249 72.04 39.96 13.57
N ALA A 250 70.83 40.51 13.42
CA ALA A 250 70.59 41.88 12.94
C ALA A 250 70.26 42.13 11.45
N ARG A 251 69.09 42.77 11.31
CA ARG A 251 68.70 43.85 10.38
C ARG A 251 68.46 43.41 8.93
N ARG A 252 67.20 43.44 8.49
CA ARG A 252 66.53 44.63 7.91
C ARG A 252 67.36 45.25 6.77
N ALA A 253 66.95 44.94 5.55
CA ALA A 253 66.47 45.95 4.62
C ALA A 253 65.05 45.56 4.20
#